data_AF-A0A0A2N2Q2-F1
#
_entry.id   AF-A0A0A2N2Q2-F1
#
_cell.length_a   1.000
_cell.length_b   1.000
_cell.length_c   1.000
_cell.angle_alpha   90.00
_cell.angle_beta   90.00
_cell.angle_gamma   90.00
#
_symmetry.space_group_name_H-M   'P 1'
#
loop_
_entity.id
_entity.type
_entity.pdbx_description
1 polymer ?
#
loop_
_entity_poly.entity_id
_entity_poly.type
_entity_poly.pdbx_seq_one_letter_code
_entity_poly.pdbx_strand_id
1 'polypeptide(L)'
;MGSIKDVDNQFSESLNNLFGQINSYGFDSPVTFIANKEVDKESITTTIPANKGVYLIEIKIVDTDATFDEWLAGFEKILNHERYSKSNVPSLKKLRCKSHRTVKLGEWFPLYIGKSKNIQKRVLEHLHLRLEQRTTGLKLTNREEFHGNSFRISTIVLDVINYDIIATEFERQLRNRINPILGRQ
;
A
#
# COMPACT_ATOMS: atom_id res chain seq x y z
N MET A 1 -10.75 -41.53 -6.30
CA MET A 1 -10.28 -40.31 -5.60
C MET A 1 -8.90 -40.01 -6.11
N GLY A 2 -8.65 -38.79 -6.62
CA GLY A 2 -7.30 -38.41 -7.07
C GLY A 2 -6.32 -38.45 -5.90
N SER A 3 -5.05 -38.75 -6.20
CA SER A 3 -4.00 -38.69 -5.18
C SER A 3 -3.83 -37.24 -4.70
N ILE A 4 -3.28 -37.05 -3.50
CA ILE A 4 -2.91 -35.70 -3.00
C ILE A 4 -2.00 -34.98 -4.01
N LYS A 5 -1.15 -35.73 -4.71
CA LYS A 5 -0.27 -35.21 -5.76
C LYS A 5 -1.05 -34.65 -6.96
N ASP A 6 -2.17 -35.27 -7.32
CA ASP A 6 -3.01 -34.78 -8.42
C ASP A 6 -3.71 -33.46 -8.05
N VAL A 7 -4.14 -33.33 -6.79
CA VAL A 7 -4.70 -32.08 -6.26
C VAL A 7 -3.66 -30.97 -6.23
N ASP A 8 -2.43 -31.27 -5.79
CA ASP A 8 -1.32 -30.31 -5.75
C ASP A 8 -0.92 -29.80 -7.15
N ASN A 9 -0.89 -30.70 -8.14
CA ASN A 9 -0.63 -30.33 -9.53
C ASN A 9 -1.72 -29.38 -10.07
N GLN A 10 -3.00 -29.70 -9.87
CA GLN A 10 -4.11 -28.85 -10.32
C GLN A 10 -4.09 -27.47 -9.63
N PHE A 11 -3.73 -27.44 -8.35
CA PHE A 11 -3.61 -26.19 -7.61
C PHE A 11 -2.45 -25.34 -8.14
N SER A 12 -1.31 -25.96 -8.43
CA SER A 12 -0.13 -25.31 -9.00
C SER A 12 -0.42 -24.70 -10.38
N GLU A 13 -1.10 -25.45 -11.27
CA GLU A 13 -1.54 -24.94 -12.58
C GLU A 13 -2.49 -23.75 -12.43
N SER A 14 -3.46 -23.85 -11.51
CA SER A 14 -4.41 -22.78 -11.23
C SER A 14 -3.72 -21.51 -10.70
N LEU A 15 -2.72 -21.65 -9.83
CA LEU A 15 -1.91 -20.53 -9.34
C LEU A 15 -1.09 -19.88 -10.45
N ASN A 16 -0.49 -20.65 -11.34
CA ASN A 16 0.26 -20.11 -12.47
C ASN A 16 -0.65 -19.30 -13.42
N ASN A 17 -1.85 -19.79 -13.68
CA ASN A 17 -2.85 -19.04 -14.44
C ASN A 17 -3.26 -17.74 -13.73
N LEU A 18 -3.47 -17.80 -12.41
CA LEU A 18 -3.75 -16.60 -11.60
C LEU A 18 -2.60 -15.59 -11.70
N PHE A 19 -1.34 -16.02 -11.64
CA PHE A 19 -0.18 -15.14 -11.78
C PHE A 19 -0.12 -14.44 -13.13
N GLY A 20 -0.44 -15.16 -14.21
CA GLY A 20 -0.55 -14.57 -15.55
C GLY A 20 -1.59 -13.45 -15.60
N GLN A 21 -2.73 -13.66 -14.93
CA GLN A 21 -3.80 -12.67 -14.89
C GLN A 21 -3.48 -11.48 -13.99
N ILE A 22 -2.84 -11.65 -12.83
CA ILE A 22 -2.54 -10.53 -11.90
C ILE A 22 -1.80 -9.38 -12.59
N ASN A 23 -0.93 -9.70 -13.55
CA ASN A 23 -0.16 -8.69 -14.28
C ASN A 23 -1.02 -7.80 -15.18
N SER A 24 -2.21 -8.23 -15.60
CA SER A 24 -3.14 -7.39 -16.36
C SER A 24 -3.99 -6.46 -15.49
N TYR A 25 -4.00 -6.64 -14.17
CA TYR A 25 -4.74 -5.77 -13.28
C TYR A 25 -4.01 -4.44 -13.05
N GLY A 26 -4.71 -3.37 -13.42
CA GLY A 26 -4.41 -1.99 -13.03
C GLY A 26 -5.10 -1.64 -11.70
N PHE A 27 -4.55 -0.65 -11.02
CA PHE A 27 -5.27 -0.02 -9.90
C PHE A 27 -6.22 1.03 -10.46
N ASP A 28 -7.48 0.98 -10.04
CA ASP A 28 -8.53 1.88 -10.52
C ASP A 28 -8.92 2.94 -9.49
N SER A 29 -9.59 3.99 -9.99
CA SER A 29 -10.32 5.01 -9.23
C SER A 29 -9.52 5.65 -8.08
N PRO A 30 -8.43 6.38 -8.39
CA PRO A 30 -7.61 6.99 -7.36
C PRO A 30 -8.38 8.13 -6.66
N VAL A 31 -8.36 8.14 -5.33
CA VAL A 31 -8.67 9.34 -4.54
C VAL A 31 -7.37 10.01 -4.13
N THR A 32 -7.29 11.32 -4.28
CA THR A 32 -6.15 12.12 -3.85
C THR A 32 -6.53 13.03 -2.68
N PHE A 33 -5.59 13.25 -1.77
CA PHE A 33 -5.78 14.15 -0.65
C PHE A 33 -4.44 14.70 -0.17
N ILE A 34 -4.49 15.84 0.52
CA ILE A 34 -3.35 16.40 1.25
C ILE A 34 -3.49 15.96 2.70
N ALA A 35 -2.44 15.36 3.28
CA ALA A 35 -2.50 14.98 4.69
C ALA A 35 -2.58 16.23 5.58
N ASN A 36 -3.57 16.24 6.47
CA ASN A 36 -3.78 17.22 7.54
C ASN A 36 -4.78 16.62 8.56
N LYS A 37 -5.10 17.35 9.63
CA LYS A 37 -6.05 16.88 10.67
C LYS A 37 -7.51 16.84 10.20
N GLU A 38 -7.82 17.53 9.10
CA GLU A 38 -9.17 17.80 8.59
C GLU A 38 -9.49 16.99 7.32
N VAL A 39 -8.69 15.97 6.97
CA VAL A 39 -8.97 15.12 5.81
C VAL A 39 -10.38 14.56 5.93
N ASP A 40 -11.22 15.00 5.00
CA ASP A 40 -12.63 14.64 4.98
C ASP A 40 -12.78 13.14 4.70
N LYS A 41 -13.39 12.44 5.65
CA LYS A 41 -13.66 11.01 5.53
C LYS A 41 -14.66 10.73 4.43
N GLU A 42 -15.64 11.62 4.24
CA GLU A 42 -16.74 11.41 3.30
C GLU A 42 -16.19 11.30 1.88
N SER A 43 -15.39 12.27 1.43
CA SER A 43 -14.73 12.27 0.12
C SER A 43 -13.85 11.04 -0.16
N ILE A 44 -13.17 10.51 0.87
CA ILE A 44 -12.41 9.26 0.75
C ILE A 44 -13.36 8.06 0.61
N THR A 45 -14.40 7.99 1.46
CA THR A 45 -15.32 6.84 1.48
C THR A 45 -16.26 6.76 0.29
N THR A 46 -16.62 7.88 -0.33
CA THR A 46 -17.45 7.88 -1.56
C THR A 46 -16.70 7.29 -2.76
N THR A 47 -15.36 7.38 -2.75
CA THR A 47 -14.52 6.90 -3.85
C THR A 47 -13.99 5.48 -3.59
N ILE A 48 -13.66 5.16 -2.33
CA ILE A 48 -13.06 3.88 -1.95
C ILE A 48 -14.14 2.84 -1.63
N PRO A 49 -14.17 1.69 -2.34
CA PRO A 49 -15.21 0.68 -2.15
C PRO A 49 -15.10 -0.03 -0.79
N ALA A 50 -16.26 -0.36 -0.22
CA ALA A 50 -16.38 -1.15 1.01
C ALA A 50 -16.27 -2.68 0.77
N ASN A 51 -15.56 -3.09 -0.30
CA ASN A 51 -15.43 -4.47 -0.75
C ASN A 51 -14.14 -5.12 -0.27
N LYS A 52 -14.01 -6.42 -0.55
CA LYS A 52 -12.76 -7.17 -0.41
C LYS A 52 -11.80 -6.79 -1.53
N GLY A 53 -10.50 -6.72 -1.23
CA GLY A 53 -9.47 -6.58 -2.27
C GLY A 53 -8.17 -5.96 -1.77
N VAL A 54 -7.49 -5.27 -2.67
CA VAL A 54 -6.14 -4.70 -2.46
C VAL A 54 -6.17 -3.20 -2.68
N TYR A 55 -5.35 -2.47 -1.92
CA TYR A 55 -5.18 -1.03 -2.04
C TYR A 55 -3.69 -0.68 -2.12
N LEU A 56 -3.40 0.37 -2.88
CA LEU A 56 -2.10 0.98 -3.02
C LEU A 56 -2.18 2.42 -2.49
N ILE A 57 -1.24 2.78 -1.62
CA ILE A 57 -1.05 4.15 -1.12
C ILE A 57 0.24 4.67 -1.71
N GLU A 58 0.16 5.83 -2.36
CA GLU A 58 1.26 6.53 -2.99
C GLU A 58 1.42 7.93 -2.40
N ILE A 59 2.63 8.48 -2.52
CA ILE A 59 2.96 9.86 -2.18
C ILE A 59 3.45 10.59 -3.41
N LYS A 60 3.08 11.86 -3.58
CA LYS A 60 3.65 12.69 -4.64
C LYS A 60 4.99 13.25 -4.20
N ILE A 61 6.04 13.03 -4.98
CA ILE A 61 7.36 13.64 -4.71
C ILE A 61 7.41 14.98 -5.44
N VAL A 62 7.30 16.08 -4.69
CA VAL A 62 7.11 17.43 -5.26
C VAL A 62 8.43 18.16 -5.47
N ASP A 63 9.48 17.80 -4.74
CA ASP A 63 10.82 18.37 -4.90
C ASP A 63 11.46 17.79 -6.17
N THR A 64 11.49 18.58 -7.24
CA THR A 64 12.04 18.16 -8.54
C THR A 64 13.55 18.31 -8.65
N ASP A 65 14.17 19.03 -7.70
CA ASP A 65 15.58 19.40 -7.76
C ASP A 65 16.46 18.47 -6.92
N ALA A 66 15.86 17.74 -5.97
CA ALA A 66 16.54 16.69 -5.22
C ALA A 66 16.89 15.47 -6.09
N THR A 67 17.65 14.53 -5.55
CA THR A 67 17.75 13.16 -6.02
C THR A 67 16.79 12.26 -5.24
N PHE A 68 16.48 11.06 -5.77
CA PHE A 68 15.67 10.10 -5.04
C PHE A 68 16.28 9.72 -3.68
N ASP A 69 17.60 9.58 -3.60
CA ASP A 69 18.29 9.24 -2.36
C ASP A 69 18.19 10.38 -1.32
N GLU A 70 18.27 11.64 -1.75
CA GLU A 70 18.07 12.81 -0.87
C GLU A 70 16.63 12.89 -0.36
N TRP A 71 15.65 12.71 -1.25
CA TRP A 71 14.24 12.63 -0.86
C TRP A 71 14.01 11.49 0.13
N LEU A 72 14.54 10.30 -0.15
CA LEU A 72 14.38 9.12 0.70
C LEU A 72 15.00 9.33 2.09
N ALA A 73 16.15 9.99 2.18
CA ALA A 73 16.77 10.34 3.44
C ALA A 73 15.91 11.32 4.26
N GLY A 74 15.29 12.31 3.61
CA GLY A 74 14.31 13.20 4.25
C GLY A 74 13.07 12.44 4.73
N PHE A 75 12.52 11.57 3.87
CA PHE A 75 11.37 10.74 4.17
C PHE A 75 11.64 9.76 5.32
N GLU A 76 12.83 9.19 5.42
CA GLU A 76 13.23 8.30 6.52
C GLU A 76 13.23 9.02 7.87
N LYS A 77 13.64 10.29 7.90
CA LYS A 77 13.57 11.12 9.12
C LYS A 77 12.13 11.36 9.56
N ILE A 78 11.23 11.66 8.61
CA ILE A 78 9.78 11.77 8.86
C ILE A 78 9.24 10.44 9.41
N LEU A 79 9.66 9.32 8.80
CA LEU A 79 9.18 8.00 9.16
C LEU A 79 9.59 7.60 10.59
N ASN A 80 10.84 7.89 10.96
CA ASN A 80 11.47 7.49 12.22
C ASN A 80 11.49 8.61 13.27
N HIS A 81 10.68 9.66 13.11
CA HIS A 81 10.61 10.75 14.07
C HIS A 81 10.36 10.21 15.49
N GLU A 82 11.09 10.73 16.48
CA GLU A 82 11.14 10.20 17.86
C GLU A 82 9.75 10.06 18.51
N ARG A 83 8.85 11.01 18.20
CA ARG A 83 7.43 11.03 18.59
C ARG A 83 6.66 9.75 18.21
N TYR A 84 7.14 8.99 17.23
CA TYR A 84 6.48 7.77 16.72
C TYR A 84 7.22 6.47 17.04
N SER A 85 8.31 6.54 17.83
CA SER A 85 9.12 5.37 18.20
C SER A 85 8.31 4.22 18.82
N LYS A 86 7.15 4.49 19.42
CA LYS A 86 6.25 3.49 20.05
C LYS A 86 4.99 3.18 19.22
N SER A 87 4.85 3.76 18.03
CA SER A 87 3.59 3.76 17.26
C SER A 87 3.40 2.57 16.31
N ASN A 88 4.27 1.55 16.33
CA ASN A 88 4.15 0.33 15.50
C ASN A 88 3.87 0.59 14.00
N VAL A 89 4.52 1.59 13.42
CA VAL A 89 4.35 1.94 12.01
C VAL A 89 5.16 1.01 11.09
N PRO A 90 4.73 0.79 9.83
CA PRO A 90 5.55 0.08 8.84
C PRO A 90 6.93 0.74 8.65
N SER A 91 7.96 -0.09 8.48
CA SER A 91 9.33 0.38 8.26
C SER A 91 9.70 0.44 6.77
N LEU A 92 10.75 1.19 6.46
CA LEU A 92 11.36 1.21 5.13
C LEU A 92 11.97 -0.14 4.77
N LYS A 93 11.82 -0.51 3.50
CA LYS A 93 12.36 -1.73 2.90
C LYS A 93 13.51 -1.37 1.96
N LYS A 94 14.74 -1.39 2.49
CA LYS A 94 15.97 -1.02 1.78
C LYS A 94 16.12 -1.67 0.40
N LEU A 95 15.76 -2.95 0.27
CA LEU A 95 15.82 -3.65 -1.02
C LEU A 95 14.86 -3.05 -2.04
N ARG A 96 13.65 -2.66 -1.63
CA ARG A 96 12.63 -2.06 -2.50
C ARG A 96 13.01 -0.63 -2.87
N CYS A 97 13.61 0.13 -1.95
CA CYS A 97 14.14 1.46 -2.27
C CYS A 97 15.20 1.41 -3.39
N LYS A 98 16.07 0.39 -3.39
CA LYS A 98 17.09 0.22 -4.44
C LYS A 98 16.50 0.00 -5.83
N SER A 99 15.29 -0.54 -5.93
CA SER A 99 14.59 -0.75 -7.20
C SER A 99 14.10 0.56 -7.86
N HIS A 100 14.20 1.70 -7.16
CA HIS A 100 13.64 2.98 -7.58
C HIS A 100 14.68 4.07 -7.88
N ARG A 101 15.95 3.71 -8.06
CA ARG A 101 17.05 4.68 -8.26
C ARG A 101 16.92 5.57 -9.50
N THR A 102 16.06 5.19 -10.45
CA THR A 102 15.82 5.92 -11.70
C THR A 102 14.47 6.63 -11.72
N VAL A 103 13.74 6.67 -10.59
CA VAL A 103 12.44 7.32 -10.52
C VAL A 103 12.60 8.83 -10.76
N LYS A 104 11.77 9.35 -11.66
CA LYS A 104 11.66 10.79 -11.88
C LYS A 104 10.86 11.42 -10.75
N LEU A 105 11.41 12.48 -10.18
CA LEU A 105 10.70 13.29 -9.21
C LEU A 105 9.58 14.07 -9.92
N GLY A 106 8.51 14.40 -9.19
CA GLY A 106 7.27 14.93 -9.75
C GLY A 106 6.16 13.89 -9.95
N GLU A 107 6.48 12.60 -9.87
CA GLU A 107 5.52 11.49 -10.04
C GLU A 107 4.99 10.94 -8.70
N TRP A 108 3.93 10.13 -8.80
CA TRP A 108 3.39 9.37 -7.69
C TRP A 108 4.29 8.17 -7.38
N PHE A 109 4.67 8.03 -6.12
CA PHE A 109 5.62 7.04 -5.67
C PHE A 109 4.97 6.00 -4.73
N PRO A 110 5.16 4.69 -4.96
CA PRO A 110 4.49 3.65 -4.19
C PRO A 110 5.04 3.55 -2.77
N LEU A 111 4.22 3.90 -1.78
CA LEU A 111 4.57 3.76 -0.37
C LEU A 111 4.17 2.41 0.17
N TYR A 112 2.91 2.01 0.02
CA TYR A 112 2.37 0.86 0.74
C TYR A 112 1.32 0.13 -0.08
N ILE A 113 1.37 -1.20 -0.06
CA ILE A 113 0.30 -2.05 -0.59
C ILE A 113 -0.25 -2.89 0.56
N GLY A 114 -1.57 -3.02 0.64
CA GLY A 114 -2.21 -3.91 1.59
C GLY A 114 -3.48 -4.53 1.03
N LYS A 115 -3.97 -5.56 1.73
CA LYS A 115 -5.21 -6.28 1.39
C LYS A 115 -6.18 -6.21 2.56
N SER A 116 -7.48 -6.22 2.28
CA SER A 116 -8.52 -6.21 3.31
C SER A 116 -9.83 -6.81 2.81
N LYS A 117 -10.58 -7.48 3.70
CA LYS A 117 -11.97 -7.88 3.44
C LYS A 117 -12.93 -6.67 3.38
N ASN A 118 -12.47 -5.51 3.86
CA ASN A 118 -13.14 -4.22 3.72
C ASN A 118 -12.06 -3.16 3.49
N ILE A 119 -11.83 -2.79 2.23
CA ILE A 119 -10.78 -1.84 1.84
C ILE A 119 -11.04 -0.47 2.46
N GLN A 120 -12.25 0.06 2.34
CA GLN A 120 -12.64 1.37 2.87
C GLN A 120 -12.28 1.53 4.36
N LYS A 121 -12.72 0.59 5.21
CA LYS A 121 -12.37 0.59 6.64
C LYS A 121 -10.87 0.62 6.85
N ARG A 122 -10.14 -0.21 6.11
CA ARG A 122 -8.70 -0.34 6.28
C ARG A 122 -7.95 0.91 5.82
N VAL A 123 -8.39 1.54 4.75
CA VAL A 123 -7.86 2.83 4.29
C VAL A 123 -8.07 3.89 5.37
N LEU A 124 -9.27 4.02 5.93
CA LEU A 124 -9.53 4.96 7.03
C LEU A 124 -8.64 4.70 8.24
N GLU A 125 -8.31 3.43 8.52
CA GLU A 125 -7.35 3.09 9.57
C GLU A 125 -5.93 3.59 9.26
N HIS A 126 -5.49 3.51 8.00
CA HIS A 126 -4.21 4.09 7.58
C HIS A 126 -4.19 5.60 7.68
N LEU A 127 -5.33 6.28 7.56
CA LEU A 127 -5.43 7.73 7.71
C LEU A 127 -5.47 8.13 9.18
N HIS A 128 -6.44 7.63 9.94
CA HIS A 128 -6.91 8.25 11.18
C HIS A 128 -6.64 7.48 12.47
N LEU A 129 -6.03 6.29 12.43
CA LEU A 129 -5.73 5.57 13.68
C LEU A 129 -4.82 6.40 14.58
N ARG A 130 -5.12 6.39 15.87
CA ARG A 130 -4.36 7.14 16.88
C ARG A 130 -2.93 6.60 16.98
N LEU A 131 -2.00 7.46 17.36
CA LEU A 131 -0.56 7.13 17.42
C LEU A 131 -0.27 5.99 18.41
N GLU A 132 -1.06 5.86 19.46
CA GLU A 132 -0.89 4.87 20.54
C GLU A 132 -1.42 3.49 20.14
N GLN A 133 -2.27 3.40 19.11
CA GLN A 133 -2.83 2.13 18.68
C GLN A 133 -1.77 1.27 18.00
N ARG A 134 -1.52 0.09 18.57
CA ARG A 134 -0.50 -0.86 18.11
C ARG A 134 -0.95 -1.65 16.88
N THR A 135 -1.18 -0.96 15.77
CA THR A 135 -1.52 -1.57 14.47
C THR A 135 -0.50 -1.16 13.40
N THR A 136 -0.56 -1.80 12.24
CA THR A 136 0.25 -1.46 11.06
C THR A 136 -0.28 -0.28 10.24
N GLY A 137 -1.24 0.48 10.76
CA GLY A 137 -1.71 1.69 10.10
C GLY A 137 -0.56 2.69 9.88
N LEU A 138 -0.60 3.42 8.77
CA LEU A 138 0.41 4.46 8.47
C LEU A 138 0.21 5.72 9.32
N LYS A 139 -1.04 5.96 9.74
CA LYS A 139 -1.49 7.08 10.59
C LYS A 139 -1.23 8.44 9.94
N LEU A 140 -1.50 8.54 8.64
CA LEU A 140 -1.08 9.66 7.80
C LEU A 140 -1.57 11.03 8.30
N THR A 141 -2.78 11.13 8.84
CA THR A 141 -3.34 12.41 9.31
C THR A 141 -2.86 12.77 10.71
N ASN A 142 -2.46 11.79 11.50
CA ASN A 142 -2.05 11.97 12.89
C ASN A 142 -0.54 12.17 13.06
N ARG A 143 0.21 12.19 11.95
CA ARG A 143 1.65 12.47 11.93
C ARG A 143 1.90 13.82 11.30
N GLU A 144 2.23 14.81 12.12
CA GLU A 144 2.33 16.21 11.69
C GLU A 144 3.41 16.42 10.61
N GLU A 145 4.45 15.60 10.61
CA GLU A 145 5.52 15.62 9.61
C GLU A 145 5.08 15.11 8.23
N PHE A 146 3.92 14.43 8.14
CA PHE A 146 3.30 14.13 6.85
C PHE A 146 2.39 15.27 6.36
N HIS A 147 2.07 16.26 7.18
CA HIS A 147 1.14 17.31 6.77
C HIS A 147 1.68 18.10 5.57
N GLY A 148 0.77 18.47 4.66
CA GLY A 148 1.12 19.13 3.40
C GLY A 148 1.58 18.18 2.29
N ASN A 149 1.92 16.93 2.59
CA ASN A 149 2.22 15.94 1.55
C ASN A 149 0.94 15.47 0.86
N SER A 150 1.02 15.31 -0.46
CA SER A 150 -0.07 14.76 -1.28
C SER A 150 0.01 13.25 -1.34
N PHE A 151 -1.11 12.59 -1.08
CA PHE A 151 -1.26 11.14 -1.15
C PHE A 151 -2.31 10.75 -2.19
N ARG A 152 -2.15 9.56 -2.75
CA ARG A 152 -3.11 8.92 -3.65
C ARG A 152 -3.40 7.52 -3.16
N ILE A 153 -4.67 7.13 -3.18
CA ILE A 153 -5.10 5.78 -2.84
C ILE A 153 -5.88 5.21 -4.01
N SER A 154 -5.44 4.06 -4.48
CA SER A 154 -6.05 3.34 -5.60
C SER A 154 -6.40 1.92 -5.16
N THR A 155 -7.42 1.31 -5.77
CA THR A 155 -7.93 0.00 -5.31
C THR A 155 -8.13 -0.99 -6.43
N ILE A 156 -8.13 -2.28 -6.07
CA ILE A 156 -8.55 -3.40 -6.90
C ILE A 156 -9.53 -4.21 -6.06
N VAL A 157 -10.77 -4.33 -6.54
CA VAL A 157 -11.79 -5.18 -5.91
C VAL A 157 -11.53 -6.63 -6.28
N LEU A 158 -11.52 -7.51 -5.28
CA LEU A 158 -11.38 -8.95 -5.46
C LEU A 158 -12.68 -9.64 -5.05
N ASP A 159 -13.59 -9.80 -6.01
CA ASP A 159 -14.83 -10.56 -5.81
C ASP A 159 -14.58 -12.04 -6.05
N VAL A 160 -14.01 -12.70 -5.02
CA VAL A 160 -13.62 -14.11 -5.09
C VAL A 160 -14.04 -14.86 -3.83
N ILE A 161 -14.35 -16.14 -4.01
CA ILE A 161 -14.74 -17.05 -2.92
C ILE A 161 -13.55 -17.32 -2.00
N ASN A 162 -12.42 -17.74 -2.58
CA ASN A 162 -11.20 -18.11 -1.85
C ASN A 162 -10.30 -16.92 -1.53
N TYR A 163 -10.88 -15.85 -0.98
CA TYR A 163 -10.23 -14.56 -0.78
C TYR A 163 -8.90 -14.65 -0.02
N ASP A 164 -8.83 -15.41 1.08
CA ASP A 164 -7.64 -15.40 1.93
C ASP A 164 -6.41 -15.96 1.20
N ILE A 165 -6.59 -16.95 0.31
CA ILE A 165 -5.53 -17.51 -0.53
C ILE A 165 -5.23 -16.54 -1.68
N ILE A 166 -6.26 -16.18 -2.46
CA ILE A 166 -6.11 -15.36 -3.67
C ILE A 166 -5.50 -14.00 -3.33
N ALA A 167 -6.03 -13.29 -2.33
CA ALA A 167 -5.54 -11.97 -1.97
C ALA A 167 -4.12 -12.00 -1.38
N THR A 168 -3.68 -13.09 -0.74
CA THR A 168 -2.28 -13.25 -0.31
C THR A 168 -1.35 -13.26 -1.50
N GLU A 169 -1.65 -14.10 -2.47
CA GLU A 169 -0.82 -14.24 -3.67
C GLU A 169 -0.90 -12.99 -4.55
N PHE A 170 -2.09 -12.42 -4.71
CA PHE A 170 -2.32 -11.19 -5.44
C PHE A 170 -1.49 -10.02 -4.86
N GLU A 171 -1.56 -9.83 -3.55
CA GLU A 171 -0.81 -8.78 -2.87
C GLU A 171 0.71 -8.99 -2.94
N ARG A 172 1.18 -10.24 -2.80
CA ARG A 172 2.58 -10.61 -2.93
C ARG A 172 3.13 -10.29 -4.33
N GLN A 173 2.40 -10.67 -5.38
CA GLN A 173 2.80 -10.41 -6.76
C GLN A 173 2.82 -8.91 -7.08
N LEU A 174 1.79 -8.17 -6.66
CA LEU A 174 1.78 -6.70 -6.80
C LEU A 174 2.94 -6.04 -6.05
N ARG A 175 3.25 -6.51 -4.84
CA ARG A 175 4.39 -6.04 -4.07
C ARG A 175 5.71 -6.26 -4.80
N ASN A 176 5.90 -7.40 -5.47
CA ASN A 176 7.13 -7.70 -6.21
C ASN A 176 7.25 -6.84 -7.48
N ARG A 177 6.12 -6.60 -8.15
CA ARG A 177 6.05 -5.78 -9.36
C ARG A 177 6.25 -4.28 -9.08
N ILE A 178 5.53 -3.74 -8.09
CA ILE A 178 5.44 -2.30 -7.83
C ILE A 178 6.53 -1.81 -6.85
N ASN A 179 7.07 -2.71 -6.01
CA ASN A 179 8.11 -2.40 -5.03
C ASN A 179 7.75 -1.26 -4.04
N PRO A 180 6.59 -1.28 -3.35
CA PRO A 180 6.26 -0.27 -2.34
C PRO A 180 7.30 -0.23 -1.21
N ILE A 181 7.78 0.96 -0.84
CA ILE A 181 8.92 1.08 0.09
C ILE A 181 8.59 0.83 1.57
N LEU A 182 7.31 0.82 1.95
CA LEU A 182 6.84 0.54 3.31
C LEU A 182 6.17 -0.83 3.43
N GLY A 183 6.41 -1.51 4.54
CA GLY A 183 5.72 -2.76 4.86
C GLY A 183 6.34 -3.51 6.01
N ARG A 184 5.75 -4.67 6.34
CA ARG A 184 6.34 -5.61 7.30
C ARG A 184 7.25 -6.65 6.66
N GLN A 185 6.98 -7.00 5.40
CA GLN A 185 7.72 -7.99 4.62
C GLN A 185 8.86 -7.32 3.85
#